data_AF-A0A1Y3EFW1-F1
#
_entry.id   AF-A0A1Y3EFW1-F1
#
_cell.length_a   1.000
_cell.length_b   1.000
_cell.length_c   1.000
_cell.angle_alpha   90.00
_cell.angle_beta   90.00
_cell.angle_gamma   90.00
#
_symmetry.space_group_name_H-M   'P 1'
#
loop_
_entity.id
_entity.type
_entity.pdbx_description
1 polymer ?
#
loop_
_entity_poly.entity_id
_entity_poly.type
_entity_poly.pdbx_seq_one_letter_code
_entity_poly.pdbx_strand_id
1 'polypeptide(L)'
;MQEEQDVVEIDCSTGDEDLPKYISLSEEGSRFLEERARCDFKRMMLIAKKLKRLCRKEKIQWKDCSVAVEKIFLLKITKSSCTTQPSDNGTMKKKYVLESILNESIDRKIQEGTCLNAHWLGIEGKQPLLPENRSQGKSCVVAEEGMSNIETEELLHQDMNFDQLTEETRELVLELLDGCEALRMIQTHVGLQPALSFFVIFYLEGINCNLLCKDLRHITCMLQMLNALLLNPAIRLWKYTPKLLPSLLSCAVNMIFDVKCGDDRAWLVRERAADILGDLLNYFERMAVDDGEDELKIKFIRHLTAIWNDEQTTIPSAYGVLCILRKLGNLVITSTVIPNLRKFDLKLSHLLQHGNEDEQYQVNFVRKFIKDMLKNYVQSALLTDDDKRNLEKHFKHYLDSAQLNV
;
A
#
# COMPACT_ATOMS: atom_id res chain seq x y z
N MET A 1 -14.37 -70.16 23.89
CA MET A 1 -14.68 -69.51 25.18
C MET A 1 -13.38 -69.07 25.78
N GLN A 2 -13.30 -67.78 26.14
CA GLN A 2 -12.15 -67.03 26.66
C GLN A 2 -10.96 -66.96 25.71
N GLU A 3 -11.03 -66.00 24.79
CA GLU A 3 -9.85 -65.44 24.13
C GLU A 3 -9.02 -64.72 25.19
N GLU A 4 -7.78 -65.16 25.37
CA GLU A 4 -6.77 -64.49 26.18
C GLU A 4 -6.55 -63.09 25.58
N GLN A 5 -7.06 -62.06 26.27
CA GLN A 5 -6.58 -60.70 26.05
C GLN A 5 -5.13 -60.67 26.51
N ASP A 6 -4.20 -60.52 25.57
CA ASP A 6 -2.81 -60.19 25.83
C ASP A 6 -2.75 -58.80 26.49
N VAL A 7 -2.94 -58.78 27.80
CA VAL A 7 -2.72 -57.61 28.65
C VAL A 7 -1.21 -57.48 28.82
N VAL A 8 -0.58 -56.63 28.01
CA VAL A 8 0.80 -56.21 28.28
C VAL A 8 0.77 -55.23 29.45
N GLU A 9 0.87 -55.76 30.66
CA GLU A 9 1.22 -54.98 31.85
C GLU A 9 2.68 -54.58 31.76
N ILE A 10 2.94 -53.37 31.25
CA ILE A 10 4.21 -52.70 31.50
C ILE A 10 4.11 -52.13 32.91
N ASP A 11 4.48 -52.94 33.90
CA ASP A 11 4.72 -52.46 35.26
C ASP A 11 5.97 -51.57 35.19
N CYS A 12 5.80 -50.25 35.28
CA CYS A 12 6.92 -49.30 35.43
C CYS A 12 7.59 -49.40 36.81
N SER A 13 7.44 -50.51 37.50
CA SER A 13 8.32 -50.94 38.58
C SER A 13 9.36 -51.90 38.02
N THR A 14 10.29 -51.40 37.21
CA THR A 14 11.67 -51.90 37.32
C THR A 14 12.25 -51.36 38.62
N GLY A 15 11.67 -51.78 39.74
CA GLY A 15 12.38 -51.82 41.00
C GLY A 15 12.95 -53.22 41.04
N ASP A 16 14.27 -53.36 40.86
CA ASP A 16 14.98 -54.55 41.27
C ASP A 16 14.49 -54.93 42.67
N GLU A 17 13.84 -56.09 42.81
CA GLU A 17 13.33 -56.58 44.11
C GLU A 17 14.45 -56.96 45.10
N ASP A 18 15.71 -56.68 44.76
CA ASP A 18 16.89 -56.86 45.62
C ASP A 18 17.55 -55.54 46.06
N LEU A 19 16.79 -54.43 46.20
CA LEU A 19 17.29 -53.27 46.95
C LEU A 19 16.93 -53.40 48.44
N PRO A 20 17.91 -53.34 49.36
CA PRO A 20 17.64 -53.45 50.79
C PRO A 20 16.69 -52.32 51.24
N LYS A 21 15.63 -52.73 51.95
CA LYS A 21 14.71 -51.89 52.71
C LYS A 21 15.44 -50.71 53.36
N TYR A 22 15.04 -49.50 52.96
CA TYR A 22 15.29 -48.21 53.63
C TYR A 22 16.73 -47.97 54.11
N ILE A 23 17.53 -47.33 53.25
CA ILE A 23 18.61 -46.47 53.74
C ILE A 23 17.92 -45.33 54.50
N SER A 24 17.98 -45.32 55.83
CA SER A 24 17.60 -44.15 56.62
C SER A 24 18.59 -43.03 56.31
N LEU A 25 18.21 -42.13 55.40
CA LEU A 25 18.97 -40.90 55.21
C LEU A 25 19.02 -40.15 56.54
N SER A 26 20.22 -39.73 56.93
CA SER A 26 20.38 -38.79 58.04
C SER A 26 19.51 -37.55 57.77
N GLU A 27 18.91 -36.99 58.81
CA GLU A 27 18.10 -35.77 58.74
C GLU A 27 18.85 -34.62 58.05
N GLU A 28 20.16 -34.54 58.26
CA GLU A 28 21.03 -33.58 57.58
C GLU A 28 21.17 -33.84 56.08
N GLY A 29 21.28 -35.12 55.69
CA GLY A 29 21.33 -35.52 54.28
C GLY A 29 20.04 -35.20 53.53
N SER A 30 18.89 -35.42 54.17
CA SER A 30 17.57 -35.07 53.62
C SER A 30 17.42 -33.55 53.43
N ARG A 31 17.82 -32.75 54.43
CA ARG A 31 17.79 -31.27 54.34
C ARG A 31 18.69 -30.74 53.23
N PHE A 32 19.89 -31.31 53.07
CA PHE A 32 20.80 -30.92 51.99
C PHE A 32 20.22 -31.23 50.59
N LEU A 33 19.62 -32.41 50.41
CA LEU A 33 18.98 -32.78 49.15
C LEU A 33 17.78 -31.88 48.83
N GLU A 34 16.98 -31.54 49.84
CA GLU A 34 15.84 -30.63 49.68
C GLU A 34 16.28 -29.23 49.23
N GLU A 35 17.28 -28.63 49.88
CA GLU A 35 17.75 -27.29 49.51
C GLU A 35 18.41 -27.30 48.11
N ARG A 36 19.13 -28.37 47.75
CA ARG A 36 19.65 -28.54 46.39
C ARG A 36 18.54 -28.60 45.35
N ALA A 37 17.51 -29.42 45.58
CA ALA A 37 16.35 -29.51 44.69
C ALA A 37 15.62 -28.16 44.56
N ARG A 38 15.51 -27.41 45.65
CA ARG A 38 14.90 -26.08 45.68
C ARG A 38 15.71 -25.05 44.87
N CYS A 39 17.04 -25.06 45.00
CA CYS A 39 17.93 -24.21 44.22
C CYS A 39 17.82 -24.51 42.72
N ASP A 40 17.83 -25.78 42.34
CA ASP A 40 17.69 -26.19 40.94
C ASP A 40 16.31 -25.83 40.38
N PHE A 41 15.24 -25.98 41.16
CA PHE A 41 13.89 -25.53 40.79
C PHE A 41 13.82 -24.02 40.56
N LYS A 42 14.43 -23.21 41.45
CA LYS A 42 14.51 -21.75 41.27
C LYS A 42 15.25 -21.39 39.99
N ARG A 43 16.36 -22.08 39.68
CA ARG A 43 17.14 -21.89 38.45
C ARG A 43 16.32 -22.24 37.21
N MET A 44 15.59 -23.35 37.24
CA MET A 44 14.69 -23.77 36.17
C MET A 44 13.62 -22.71 35.91
N MET A 45 12.95 -22.24 36.97
CA MET A 45 11.92 -21.21 36.87
C MET A 45 12.47 -19.88 36.35
N LEU A 46 13.72 -19.53 36.67
CA LEU A 46 14.37 -18.34 36.14
C LEU A 46 14.57 -18.44 34.62
N ILE A 47 15.04 -19.59 34.13
CA ILE A 47 15.22 -19.84 32.70
C ILE A 47 13.86 -19.87 31.98
N ALA A 48 12.85 -20.52 32.55
CA ALA A 48 11.49 -20.55 31.99
C ALA A 48 10.87 -19.14 31.91
N LYS A 49 11.06 -18.30 32.94
CA LYS A 49 10.66 -16.88 32.91
C LYS A 49 11.39 -16.09 31.82
N LYS A 50 12.67 -16.36 31.59
CA LYS A 50 13.44 -15.76 30.50
C LYS A 50 12.89 -16.18 29.13
N LEU A 51 12.58 -17.46 28.95
CA LEU A 51 11.98 -17.98 27.71
C LEU A 51 10.59 -17.38 27.46
N LYS A 52 9.73 -17.29 28.49
CA LYS A 52 8.44 -16.60 28.40
C LYS A 52 8.60 -15.18 27.83
N ARG A 53 9.55 -14.40 28.36
CA ARG A 53 9.82 -13.03 27.91
C ARG A 53 10.34 -12.99 26.47
N LEU A 54 11.31 -13.84 26.13
CA LEU A 54 11.86 -13.93 24.78
C LEU A 54 10.82 -14.33 23.74
N CYS A 55 9.91 -15.24 24.09
CA CYS A 55 8.82 -15.68 23.23
C CYS A 55 7.59 -14.77 23.29
N ARG A 56 7.64 -13.62 23.97
CA ARG A 56 6.53 -12.65 24.12
C ARG A 56 5.22 -13.29 24.63
N LYS A 57 5.31 -14.31 25.48
CA LYS A 57 4.15 -14.99 26.06
C LYS A 57 3.73 -14.35 27.38
N GLU A 58 2.44 -14.33 27.68
CA GLU A 58 1.92 -13.85 28.98
C GLU A 58 2.02 -14.90 30.10
N LYS A 59 1.99 -16.19 29.78
CA LYS A 59 2.03 -17.30 30.75
C LYS A 59 3.18 -18.25 30.43
N ILE A 60 3.75 -18.86 31.47
CA ILE A 60 4.78 -19.89 31.32
C ILE A 60 4.07 -21.18 30.90
N GLN A 61 4.52 -21.77 29.79
CA GLN A 61 4.00 -23.04 29.29
C GLN A 61 4.94 -24.19 29.64
N TRP A 62 4.42 -25.42 29.64
CA TRP A 62 5.21 -26.64 29.85
C TRP A 62 6.46 -26.70 28.96
N LYS A 63 6.35 -26.29 27.69
CA LYS A 63 7.47 -26.26 26.74
C LYS A 63 8.61 -25.37 27.24
N ASP A 64 8.30 -24.25 27.89
CA ASP A 64 9.30 -23.34 28.43
C ASP A 64 10.05 -23.98 29.63
N CYS A 65 9.34 -24.76 30.46
CA CYS A 65 9.94 -25.53 31.56
C CYS A 65 10.75 -26.74 31.05
N SER A 66 10.26 -27.46 30.04
CA SER A 66 10.94 -28.62 29.43
C SER A 66 12.30 -28.21 28.87
N VAL A 67 12.38 -27.09 28.14
CA VAL A 67 13.65 -26.54 27.63
C VAL A 67 14.55 -26.03 28.77
N ALA A 68 13.97 -25.50 29.86
CA ALA A 68 14.75 -25.09 31.03
C ALA A 68 15.42 -26.28 31.73
N VAL A 69 14.71 -27.40 31.84
CA VAL A 69 15.25 -28.65 32.39
C VAL A 69 16.36 -29.20 31.50
N GLU A 70 16.15 -29.25 30.19
CA GLU A 70 17.15 -29.70 29.22
C GLU A 70 18.45 -28.90 29.35
N LYS A 71 18.36 -27.59 29.61
CA LYS A 71 19.54 -26.74 29.80
C LYS A 71 20.26 -26.92 31.13
N ILE A 72 19.55 -27.27 32.21
CA ILE A 72 20.15 -27.39 33.55
C ILE A 72 20.69 -28.80 33.77
N PHE A 73 19.95 -29.80 33.32
CA PHE A 73 20.20 -31.19 33.64
C PHE A 73 20.64 -32.03 32.44
N LEU A 74 20.67 -31.45 31.23
CA LEU A 74 20.99 -32.15 29.98
C LEU A 74 20.07 -33.35 29.73
N LEU A 75 18.85 -33.29 30.26
CA LEU A 75 17.82 -34.32 30.20
C LEU A 75 16.55 -33.77 29.56
N LYS A 76 15.96 -34.54 28.64
CA LYS A 76 14.72 -34.17 27.96
C LYS A 76 13.53 -34.81 28.67
N ILE A 77 12.68 -33.98 29.28
CA ILE A 77 11.41 -34.47 29.84
C ILE A 77 10.33 -34.40 28.78
N THR A 78 9.79 -35.56 28.41
CA THR A 78 8.61 -35.69 27.54
C THR A 78 7.33 -35.56 28.36
N LYS A 79 6.35 -34.83 27.83
CA LYS A 79 5.04 -34.72 28.48
C LYS A 79 4.30 -36.05 28.33
N SER A 80 3.92 -36.68 29.44
CA SER A 80 2.90 -37.75 29.41
C SER A 80 1.51 -37.11 29.36
N SER A 81 0.75 -37.33 28.29
CA SER A 81 -0.66 -36.94 28.18
C SER A 81 -1.53 -37.87 29.03
N CYS A 82 -1.68 -37.58 30.32
CA CYS A 82 -2.50 -38.37 31.22
C CYS A 82 -3.75 -37.60 31.66
N THR A 83 -4.91 -38.12 31.30
CA THR A 83 -6.19 -37.85 31.95
C THR A 83 -6.25 -38.68 33.24
N THR A 84 -6.56 -38.03 34.36
CA THR A 84 -6.64 -38.66 35.69
C THR A 84 -8.05 -39.18 35.96
N GLN A 85 -8.15 -40.46 36.33
CA GLN A 85 -9.30 -41.02 37.05
C GLN A 85 -8.83 -41.44 38.45
N PRO A 86 -9.63 -41.24 39.51
CA PRO A 86 -9.24 -41.63 40.87
C PRO A 86 -9.30 -43.15 41.04
N SER A 87 -8.35 -43.72 41.79
CA SER A 87 -8.42 -45.10 42.27
C SER A 87 -8.33 -45.15 43.80
N ASP A 88 -9.02 -46.13 44.38
CA ASP A 88 -9.38 -46.21 45.81
C ASP A 88 -8.23 -46.57 46.78
N ASN A 89 -6.97 -46.60 46.35
CA ASN A 89 -5.84 -46.90 47.25
C ASN A 89 -4.64 -45.99 46.97
N GLY A 90 -4.81 -44.67 47.13
CA GLY A 90 -3.74 -43.67 47.37
C GLY A 90 -2.60 -43.57 46.35
N THR A 91 -2.58 -44.41 45.32
CA THR A 91 -1.49 -44.58 44.36
C THR A 91 -2.12 -44.64 42.99
N MET A 92 -2.07 -43.50 42.27
CA MET A 92 -2.63 -43.37 40.94
C MET A 92 -1.78 -44.12 39.91
N LYS A 93 -1.93 -45.45 39.82
CA LYS A 93 -1.41 -46.23 38.69
C LYS A 93 -2.32 -46.02 37.47
N LYS A 94 -1.72 -45.57 36.37
CA LYS A 94 -2.40 -45.26 35.09
C LYS A 94 -2.34 -46.49 34.20
N LYS A 95 -3.49 -46.97 33.71
CA LYS A 95 -3.56 -48.09 32.75
C LYS A 95 -4.15 -47.56 31.44
N TYR A 96 -3.41 -47.68 30.34
CA TYR A 96 -3.91 -47.40 28.99
C TYR A 96 -4.27 -48.72 28.33
N VAL A 97 -5.44 -48.80 27.70
CA VAL A 97 -5.81 -49.92 26.83
C VAL A 97 -5.52 -49.47 25.40
N LEU A 98 -4.71 -50.22 24.66
CA LEU A 98 -4.24 -49.83 23.32
C LEU A 98 -5.41 -49.57 22.34
N GLU A 99 -6.50 -50.32 22.48
CA GLU A 99 -7.72 -50.19 21.68
C GLU A 99 -8.44 -48.86 21.84
N SER A 100 -8.34 -48.20 23.01
CA SER A 100 -8.98 -46.89 23.19
C SER A 100 -8.26 -45.75 22.47
N ILE A 101 -6.95 -45.91 22.20
CA ILE A 101 -6.14 -44.95 21.45
C ILE A 101 -6.36 -45.13 19.95
N LEU A 102 -6.46 -46.39 19.49
CA LEU A 102 -6.71 -46.71 18.07
C LEU A 102 -8.11 -46.28 17.60
N ASN A 103 -9.09 -46.27 18.52
CA ASN A 103 -10.47 -45.87 18.23
C ASN A 103 -10.75 -44.39 18.53
N GLU A 104 -9.74 -43.61 18.92
CA GLU A 104 -9.91 -42.17 19.18
C GLU A 104 -10.14 -41.42 17.86
N SER A 105 -11.21 -40.62 17.80
CA SER A 105 -11.52 -39.86 16.59
C SER A 105 -10.46 -38.79 16.35
N ILE A 106 -9.90 -38.76 15.14
CA ILE A 106 -8.97 -37.72 14.72
C ILE A 106 -9.68 -36.36 14.86
N ASP A 107 -9.09 -35.44 15.64
CA ASP A 107 -9.63 -34.09 15.82
C ASP A 107 -9.62 -33.36 14.47
N ARG A 108 -10.79 -33.20 13.88
CA ARG A 108 -10.98 -32.56 12.56
C ARG A 108 -10.88 -31.04 12.62
N LYS A 109 -10.75 -30.44 13.81
CA LYS A 109 -10.52 -28.99 13.99
C LYS A 109 -9.05 -28.65 13.77
N ILE A 110 -8.58 -28.86 12.55
CA ILE A 110 -7.31 -28.26 12.11
C ILE A 110 -7.55 -26.75 12.04
N GLN A 111 -6.84 -25.98 12.86
CA GLN A 111 -6.90 -24.52 12.79
C GLN A 111 -6.38 -24.08 11.42
N GLU A 112 -7.12 -23.17 10.77
CA GLU A 112 -6.68 -22.54 9.52
C GLU A 112 -5.30 -21.88 9.72
N GLY A 113 -4.52 -21.81 8.63
CA GLY A 113 -3.19 -21.20 8.66
C GLY A 113 -3.24 -19.76 9.19
N THR A 114 -2.18 -19.34 9.87
CA THR A 114 -2.11 -17.97 10.42
C THR A 114 -2.09 -16.95 9.29
N CYS A 115 -3.11 -16.09 9.20
CA CYS A 115 -3.13 -14.91 8.33
C CYS A 115 -2.87 -13.64 9.15
N LEU A 116 -2.24 -12.64 8.51
CA LEU A 116 -2.10 -11.31 9.06
C LEU A 116 -3.21 -10.45 8.49
N ASN A 117 -3.97 -9.77 9.35
CA ASN A 117 -4.94 -8.76 8.95
C ASN A 117 -4.39 -7.37 9.32
N ALA A 118 -4.17 -6.51 8.32
CA ALA A 118 -3.66 -5.17 8.51
C ALA A 118 -4.81 -4.16 8.56
N HIS A 119 -4.70 -3.13 9.40
CA HIS A 119 -5.66 -2.03 9.47
C HIS A 119 -4.94 -0.76 9.94
N TRP A 120 -5.55 0.41 9.69
CA TRP A 120 -5.01 1.69 10.11
C TRP A 120 -5.16 1.91 11.62
N LEU A 121 -4.05 1.95 12.37
CA LEU A 121 -4.06 2.31 13.79
C LEU A 121 -4.09 3.82 14.02
N GLY A 122 -3.52 4.60 13.09
CA GLY A 122 -3.43 6.05 13.21
C GLY A 122 -3.06 6.73 11.90
N ILE A 123 -3.70 7.86 11.64
CA ILE A 123 -3.45 8.75 10.50
C ILE A 123 -3.07 10.12 11.08
N GLU A 124 -1.83 10.55 10.87
CA GLU A 124 -1.30 11.83 11.38
C GLU A 124 -1.49 12.01 12.89
N GLY A 125 -1.31 10.92 13.65
CA GLY A 125 -1.44 10.92 15.11
C GLY A 125 -2.88 10.79 15.64
N LYS A 126 -3.90 10.79 14.78
CA LYS A 126 -5.30 10.53 15.15
C LYS A 126 -5.69 9.08 14.84
N GLN A 127 -6.33 8.38 15.77
CA GLN A 127 -6.79 6.99 15.57
C GLN A 127 -8.12 6.98 14.81
N PRO A 128 -8.24 6.29 13.65
CA PRO A 128 -9.50 6.22 12.92
C PRO A 128 -10.51 5.31 13.63
N LEU A 129 -11.80 5.58 13.43
CA LEU A 129 -12.90 4.82 14.04
C LEU A 129 -13.21 3.55 13.23
N LEU A 130 -12.26 2.62 13.20
CA LEU A 130 -12.42 1.30 12.57
C LEU A 130 -12.91 0.26 13.59
N PRO A 131 -13.62 -0.81 13.17
CA PRO A 131 -14.06 -1.90 14.06
C PRO A 131 -12.93 -2.53 14.88
N GLU A 132 -11.73 -2.62 14.29
CA GLU A 132 -10.52 -3.17 14.89
C GLU A 132 -9.91 -2.23 15.96
N ASN A 133 -10.16 -0.92 15.84
CA ASN A 133 -9.65 0.10 16.75
C ASN A 133 -10.58 0.24 17.96
N ARG A 134 -10.10 -0.21 19.12
CA ARG A 134 -10.85 -0.07 20.38
C ARG A 134 -11.13 1.40 20.67
N SER A 135 -12.41 1.77 20.76
CA SER A 135 -12.84 3.10 21.13
C SER A 135 -12.29 3.44 22.52
N GLN A 136 -11.44 4.46 22.63
CA GLN A 136 -11.06 4.99 23.93
C GLN A 136 -12.33 5.58 24.58
N GLY A 137 -12.78 4.97 25.67
CA GLY A 137 -14.09 5.25 26.24
C GLY A 137 -14.27 6.70 26.70
N LYS A 138 -15.32 7.34 26.15
CA LYS A 138 -16.19 8.43 26.64
C LYS A 138 -16.34 9.62 25.69
N SER A 139 -17.00 9.38 24.56
CA SER A 139 -18.12 10.17 24.01
C SER A 139 -18.45 9.55 22.66
N CYS A 140 -19.50 8.73 22.63
CA CYS A 140 -19.99 8.13 21.40
C CYS A 140 -20.89 9.17 20.73
N VAL A 141 -20.40 9.80 19.65
CA VAL A 141 -21.31 10.24 18.58
C VAL A 141 -21.24 9.12 17.55
N VAL A 142 -22.33 8.37 17.46
CA VAL A 142 -22.54 7.39 16.41
C VAL A 142 -22.71 8.17 15.12
N ALA A 143 -21.77 8.03 14.18
CA ALA A 143 -21.97 8.40 12.79
C ALA A 143 -22.07 7.11 11.98
N GLU A 144 -23.08 7.09 11.12
CA GLU A 144 -23.61 5.94 10.39
C GLU A 144 -22.61 5.31 9.43
N GLU A 145 -22.90 4.06 9.07
CA GLU A 145 -22.25 3.27 8.06
C GLU A 145 -22.14 4.05 6.73
N GLY A 146 -20.90 4.39 6.39
CA GLY A 146 -20.54 4.91 5.09
C GLY A 146 -19.07 5.24 5.09
N MET A 147 -18.27 4.57 4.25
CA MET A 147 -17.05 5.17 3.75
C MET A 147 -17.42 6.39 2.91
N SER A 148 -17.75 7.48 3.58
CA SER A 148 -18.04 8.74 2.94
C SER A 148 -17.58 9.83 3.87
N ASN A 149 -16.45 10.41 3.49
CA ASN A 149 -16.02 11.73 3.92
C ASN A 149 -15.66 11.79 5.40
N ILE A 150 -14.42 11.39 5.73
CA ILE A 150 -13.67 12.25 6.64
C ILE A 150 -13.78 13.64 6.01
N GLU A 151 -14.52 14.54 6.64
CA GLU A 151 -14.81 15.90 6.19
C GLU A 151 -13.51 16.57 5.75
N THR A 152 -13.21 16.43 4.47
CA THR A 152 -11.98 16.92 3.88
C THR A 152 -11.98 18.45 3.86
N GLU A 153 -13.13 19.10 4.04
CA GLU A 153 -13.25 20.54 4.25
C GLU A 153 -12.75 20.96 5.64
N GLU A 154 -13.12 20.28 6.72
CA GLU A 154 -12.67 20.67 8.08
C GLU A 154 -11.16 20.48 8.29
N LEU A 155 -10.54 19.52 7.58
CA LEU A 155 -9.11 19.23 7.71
C LEU A 155 -8.17 20.23 7.01
N LEU A 156 -8.68 21.09 6.13
CA LEU A 156 -7.85 22.17 5.55
C LEU A 156 -7.86 23.43 6.43
N HIS A 157 -8.91 23.63 7.24
CA HIS A 157 -9.10 24.84 8.02
C HIS A 157 -8.65 24.74 9.49
N GLN A 158 -8.55 23.54 10.06
CA GLN A 158 -8.24 23.40 11.49
C GLN A 158 -6.79 23.67 11.87
N ASP A 159 -5.83 23.63 10.94
CA ASP A 159 -4.41 23.68 11.33
C ASP A 159 -3.78 25.08 11.29
N MET A 160 -4.35 26.10 10.62
CA MET A 160 -3.96 27.52 10.79
C MET A 160 -5.00 28.50 10.26
N ASN A 161 -5.15 29.64 10.95
CA ASN A 161 -5.86 30.84 10.47
C ASN A 161 -5.28 31.31 9.12
N PHE A 162 -5.99 31.01 8.03
CA PHE A 162 -5.56 31.20 6.64
C PHE A 162 -5.83 32.61 6.08
N ASP A 163 -6.51 33.49 6.81
CA ASP A 163 -6.85 34.85 6.35
C ASP A 163 -5.64 35.81 6.19
N GLN A 164 -4.40 35.29 6.25
CA GLN A 164 -3.16 36.08 6.24
C GLN A 164 -2.11 35.61 5.23
N LEU A 165 -2.46 34.87 4.16
CA LEU A 165 -1.59 34.87 2.98
C LEU A 165 -1.80 36.17 2.22
N THR A 166 -1.08 37.23 2.60
CA THR A 166 -1.06 38.49 1.88
C THR A 166 -0.45 38.29 0.49
N GLU A 167 -0.85 39.09 -0.51
CA GLU A 167 -0.26 39.09 -1.86
C GLU A 167 1.29 39.13 -1.81
N GLU A 168 1.85 39.89 -0.86
CA GLU A 168 3.29 39.98 -0.61
C GLU A 168 3.93 38.62 -0.24
N THR A 169 3.26 37.81 0.57
CA THR A 169 3.75 36.45 0.90
C THR A 169 3.70 35.52 -0.31
N ARG A 170 2.73 35.70 -1.21
CA ARG A 170 2.63 34.91 -2.45
C ARG A 170 3.79 35.24 -3.38
N GLU A 171 4.07 36.53 -3.60
CA GLU A 171 5.19 36.99 -4.41
C GLU A 171 6.54 36.53 -3.86
N LEU A 172 6.75 36.62 -2.54
CA LEU A 172 7.99 36.16 -1.90
C LEU A 172 8.19 34.65 -2.05
N VAL A 173 7.12 33.86 -1.90
CA VAL A 173 7.19 32.40 -2.10
C VAL A 173 7.48 32.06 -3.56
N LEU A 174 6.95 32.83 -4.51
CA LEU A 174 7.22 32.65 -5.93
C LEU A 174 8.69 32.95 -6.27
N GLU A 175 9.24 34.05 -5.75
CA GLU A 175 10.67 34.38 -5.91
C GLU A 175 11.56 33.29 -5.30
N LEU A 176 11.16 32.74 -4.14
CA LEU A 176 11.85 31.63 -3.51
C LEU A 176 11.78 30.35 -4.36
N LEU A 177 10.63 30.04 -4.95
CA LEU A 177 10.40 28.85 -5.77
C LEU A 177 11.02 28.93 -7.17
N ASP A 178 11.26 30.13 -7.70
CA ASP A 178 12.05 30.33 -8.93
C ASP A 178 13.52 29.89 -8.72
N GLY A 179 13.98 29.88 -7.46
CA GLY A 179 15.26 29.33 -7.06
C GLY A 179 15.28 27.79 -7.06
N CYS A 180 16.16 27.19 -7.88
CA CYS A 180 16.43 25.75 -7.87
C CYS A 180 16.81 25.20 -6.49
N GLU A 181 17.38 26.04 -5.62
CA GLU A 181 17.77 25.67 -4.26
C GLU A 181 16.58 25.39 -3.35
N ALA A 182 15.53 26.21 -3.41
CA ALA A 182 14.33 26.02 -2.60
C ALA A 182 13.61 24.72 -2.99
N LEU A 183 13.48 24.45 -4.29
CA LEU A 183 12.92 23.19 -4.78
C LEU A 183 13.73 21.97 -4.29
N ARG A 184 15.07 22.08 -4.29
CA ARG A 184 15.94 21.02 -3.77
C ARG A 184 15.80 20.83 -2.26
N MET A 185 15.59 21.91 -1.51
CA MET A 185 15.27 21.83 -0.08
C MET A 185 13.94 21.10 0.14
N ILE A 186 12.89 21.44 -0.62
CA ILE A 186 11.59 20.75 -0.53
C ILE A 186 11.74 19.25 -0.84
N GLN A 187 12.59 18.88 -1.81
CA GLN A 187 12.83 17.48 -2.18
C GLN A 187 13.58 16.66 -1.11
N THR A 188 14.44 17.30 -0.32
CA THR A 188 15.40 16.59 0.55
C THR A 188 15.14 16.75 2.04
N HIS A 189 14.43 17.80 2.45
CA HIS A 189 14.26 18.12 3.86
C HIS A 189 13.36 17.11 4.57
N VAL A 190 13.88 16.54 5.66
CA VAL A 190 13.15 15.62 6.54
C VAL A 190 12.40 16.46 7.57
N GLY A 191 11.09 16.25 7.71
CA GLY A 191 10.25 16.98 8.68
C GLY A 191 9.31 18.02 8.07
N LEU A 192 9.12 18.04 6.75
CA LEU A 192 8.11 18.89 6.10
C LEU A 192 6.67 18.36 6.20
N GLN A 193 6.47 17.12 6.68
CA GLN A 193 5.14 16.52 6.77
C GLN A 193 4.12 17.36 7.56
N PRO A 194 4.45 17.99 8.71
CA PRO A 194 3.51 18.86 9.42
C PRO A 194 3.11 20.12 8.64
N ALA A 195 3.96 20.57 7.72
CA ALA A 195 3.70 21.73 6.87
C ALA A 195 3.03 21.36 5.53
N LEU A 196 2.77 20.07 5.27
CA LEU A 196 2.29 19.60 3.98
C LEU A 196 0.92 20.18 3.60
N SER A 197 0.01 20.31 4.57
CA SER A 197 -1.31 20.90 4.35
C SER A 197 -1.22 22.30 3.74
N PHE A 198 -0.30 23.14 4.22
CA PHE A 198 -0.06 24.47 3.68
C PHE A 198 0.42 24.46 2.24
N PHE A 199 1.40 23.61 1.92
CA PHE A 199 1.90 23.50 0.55
C PHE A 199 0.79 23.05 -0.41
N VAL A 200 -0.09 22.15 0.01
CA VAL A 200 -1.22 21.70 -0.79
C VAL A 200 -2.26 22.81 -0.97
N ILE A 201 -2.60 23.56 0.08
CA ILE A 201 -3.54 24.69 -0.03
C ILE A 201 -2.96 25.78 -0.94
N PHE A 202 -1.70 26.15 -0.70
CA PHE A 202 -0.97 27.11 -1.52
C PHE A 202 -0.93 26.67 -2.98
N TYR A 203 -0.71 25.37 -3.25
CA TYR A 203 -0.83 24.78 -4.58
C TYR A 203 -2.21 24.99 -5.20
N LEU A 204 -3.26 24.55 -4.52
CA LEU A 204 -4.62 24.58 -5.05
C LEU A 204 -5.09 26.01 -5.35
N GLU A 205 -4.86 26.93 -4.41
CA GLU A 205 -5.23 28.34 -4.58
C GLU A 205 -4.36 29.03 -5.63
N GLY A 206 -3.06 28.72 -5.66
CA GLY A 206 -2.13 29.21 -6.68
C GLY A 206 -2.58 28.80 -8.09
N ILE A 207 -2.99 27.55 -8.29
CA ILE A 207 -3.51 27.11 -9.59
C ILE A 207 -4.84 27.80 -9.92
N ASN A 208 -5.78 27.85 -8.97
CA ASN A 208 -7.10 28.44 -9.21
C ASN A 208 -7.02 29.91 -9.64
N CYS A 209 -6.27 30.76 -8.92
CA CYS A 209 -6.13 32.18 -9.27
C CYS A 209 -5.43 32.36 -10.64
N ASN A 210 -4.36 31.59 -10.90
CA ASN A 210 -3.54 31.79 -12.09
C ASN A 210 -4.17 31.21 -13.37
N LEU A 211 -5.07 30.24 -13.24
CA LEU A 211 -5.89 29.78 -14.36
C LEU A 211 -6.78 30.91 -14.89
N LEU A 212 -7.33 31.77 -14.03
CA LEU A 212 -8.11 32.93 -14.48
C LEU A 212 -7.23 33.98 -15.17
N CYS A 213 -6.04 34.24 -14.62
CA CYS A 213 -5.12 35.28 -15.12
C CYS A 213 -4.28 34.85 -16.33
N LYS A 214 -4.35 33.58 -16.77
CA LYS A 214 -3.54 33.01 -17.86
C LYS A 214 -2.01 33.09 -17.61
N ASP A 215 -1.57 33.13 -16.36
CA ASP A 215 -0.15 33.26 -16.05
C ASP A 215 0.56 31.89 -16.01
N LEU A 216 1.16 31.54 -17.15
CA LEU A 216 1.88 30.28 -17.34
C LEU A 216 3.11 30.14 -16.45
N ARG A 217 3.76 31.25 -16.06
CA ARG A 217 4.98 31.21 -15.25
C ARG A 217 4.65 30.71 -13.85
N HIS A 218 3.61 31.29 -13.26
CA HIS A 218 3.17 30.92 -11.92
C HIS A 218 2.71 29.46 -11.87
N ILE A 219 1.91 29.02 -12.84
CA ILE A 219 1.48 27.62 -12.94
C ILE A 219 2.69 26.69 -13.04
N THR A 220 3.71 27.06 -13.82
CA THR A 220 4.96 26.28 -13.92
C THR A 220 5.65 26.15 -12.56
N CYS A 221 5.78 27.24 -11.78
CA CYS A 221 6.36 27.20 -10.44
C CYS A 221 5.55 26.31 -9.49
N MET A 222 4.21 26.39 -9.52
CA MET A 222 3.33 25.55 -8.70
C MET A 222 3.48 24.06 -9.04
N LEU A 223 3.55 23.73 -10.33
CA LEU A 223 3.79 22.36 -10.81
C LEU A 223 5.18 21.85 -10.39
N GLN A 224 6.21 22.69 -10.45
CA GLN A 224 7.56 22.34 -9.99
C GLN A 224 7.60 22.06 -8.48
N MET A 225 6.92 22.89 -7.68
CA MET A 225 6.77 22.68 -6.24
C MET A 225 6.06 21.36 -5.94
N LEU A 226 4.94 21.06 -6.61
CA LEU A 226 4.24 19.78 -6.41
C LEU A 226 5.10 18.58 -6.81
N ASN A 227 5.83 18.67 -7.91
CA ASN A 227 6.77 17.63 -8.31
C ASN A 227 7.90 17.45 -7.27
N ALA A 228 8.39 18.54 -6.68
CA ALA A 228 9.38 18.48 -5.61
C ALA A 228 8.85 17.77 -4.36
N LEU A 229 7.59 18.04 -3.97
CA LEU A 229 6.91 17.34 -2.88
C LEU A 229 6.73 15.85 -3.18
N LEU A 230 6.36 15.50 -4.42
CA LEU A 230 6.15 14.11 -4.84
C LEU A 230 7.45 13.28 -4.84
N LEU A 231 8.58 13.91 -5.15
CA LEU A 231 9.88 13.25 -5.12
C LEU A 231 10.47 13.09 -3.71
N ASN A 232 9.93 13.79 -2.69
CA ASN A 232 10.45 13.71 -1.34
C ASN A 232 9.97 12.42 -0.64
N PRO A 233 10.87 11.48 -0.28
CA PRO A 233 10.50 10.20 0.34
C PRO A 233 9.95 10.35 1.77
N ALA A 234 10.19 11.47 2.44
CA ALA A 234 9.69 11.75 3.77
C ALA A 234 8.24 12.26 3.78
N ILE A 235 7.68 12.61 2.63
CA ILE A 235 6.35 13.20 2.48
C ILE A 235 5.35 12.15 2.01
N ARG A 236 4.17 12.12 2.65
CA ARG A 236 3.05 11.26 2.25
C ARG A 236 1.94 12.10 1.63
N LEU A 237 1.87 12.14 0.31
CA LEU A 237 0.85 12.88 -0.46
C LEU A 237 -0.48 12.14 -0.63
N TRP A 238 -0.56 10.88 -0.18
CA TRP A 238 -1.69 9.97 -0.41
C TRP A 238 -3.04 10.63 -0.07
N LYS A 239 -3.16 11.23 1.13
CA LYS A 239 -4.36 11.87 1.67
C LYS A 239 -4.87 13.04 0.80
N TYR A 240 -3.96 13.72 0.11
CA TYR A 240 -4.29 14.90 -0.70
C TYR A 240 -4.47 14.58 -2.18
N THR A 241 -4.12 13.35 -2.61
CA THR A 241 -4.13 12.95 -4.02
C THR A 241 -5.49 13.18 -4.70
N PRO A 242 -6.64 12.78 -4.13
CA PRO A 242 -7.93 13.01 -4.76
C PRO A 242 -8.26 14.49 -5.02
N LYS A 243 -7.73 15.42 -4.22
CA LYS A 243 -7.90 16.88 -4.41
C LYS A 243 -6.90 17.47 -5.41
N LEU A 244 -5.69 16.92 -5.45
CA LEU A 244 -4.65 17.37 -6.37
C LEU A 244 -4.95 16.95 -7.82
N LEU A 245 -5.59 15.80 -8.03
CA LEU A 245 -5.88 15.26 -9.35
C LEU A 245 -6.76 16.17 -10.23
N PRO A 246 -7.91 16.70 -9.77
CA PRO A 246 -8.72 17.64 -10.56
C PRO A 246 -7.99 18.94 -10.90
N SER A 247 -7.15 19.45 -10.01
CA SER A 247 -6.35 20.66 -10.24
C SER A 247 -5.29 20.43 -11.33
N LEU A 248 -4.58 19.30 -11.27
CA LEU A 248 -3.64 18.88 -12.31
C LEU A 248 -4.34 18.60 -13.65
N LEU A 249 -5.51 17.95 -13.62
CA LEU A 249 -6.32 17.70 -14.80
C LEU A 249 -6.75 19.01 -15.46
N SER A 250 -7.15 20.00 -14.67
CA SER A 250 -7.44 21.35 -15.17
C SER A 250 -6.21 21.97 -15.84
N CYS A 251 -5.02 21.84 -15.25
CA CYS A 251 -3.80 22.34 -15.91
C CYS A 251 -3.46 21.61 -17.22
N ALA A 252 -3.74 20.31 -17.30
CA ALA A 252 -3.44 19.51 -18.50
C ALA A 252 -4.48 19.69 -19.61
N VAL A 253 -5.77 19.82 -19.26
CA VAL A 253 -6.89 19.72 -20.20
C VAL A 253 -7.57 21.07 -20.45
N ASN A 254 -7.60 21.99 -19.48
CA ASN A 254 -8.45 23.17 -19.54
C ASN A 254 -8.18 24.05 -20.79
N MET A 255 -9.26 24.68 -21.26
CA MET A 255 -9.38 25.45 -22.50
C MET A 255 -8.68 26.81 -22.46
N ILE A 256 -8.29 27.27 -21.27
CA ILE A 256 -7.87 28.66 -21.03
C ILE A 256 -6.47 28.96 -21.60
N PHE A 257 -5.64 27.94 -21.81
CA PHE A 257 -4.37 28.08 -22.50
C PHE A 257 -4.61 28.13 -24.01
N ASP A 258 -4.84 29.33 -24.53
CA ASP A 258 -4.89 29.56 -25.99
C ASP A 258 -3.55 29.15 -26.60
N VAL A 259 -3.56 28.08 -27.39
CA VAL A 259 -2.39 27.68 -28.17
C VAL A 259 -2.41 28.45 -29.47
N LYS A 260 -1.49 29.41 -29.58
CA LYS A 260 -1.26 30.19 -30.79
C LYS A 260 -0.04 29.62 -31.53
N CYS A 261 -0.03 29.75 -32.85
CA CYS A 261 1.12 29.37 -33.67
C CYS A 261 2.40 30.05 -33.15
N GLY A 262 3.42 29.25 -32.81
CA GLY A 262 4.71 29.72 -32.32
C GLY A 262 4.85 29.96 -30.81
N ASP A 263 3.82 29.72 -29.98
CA ASP A 263 3.94 29.74 -28.51
C ASP A 263 3.87 28.33 -27.91
N ASP A 264 5.04 27.78 -27.57
CA ASP A 264 5.16 26.41 -27.05
C ASP A 264 4.97 26.31 -25.52
N ARG A 265 4.84 27.44 -24.81
CA ARG A 265 4.78 27.43 -23.34
C ARG A 265 3.55 26.70 -22.83
N ALA A 266 2.41 26.87 -23.50
CA ALA A 266 1.17 26.18 -23.16
C ALA A 266 1.31 24.66 -23.31
N TRP A 267 2.01 24.17 -24.34
CA TRP A 267 2.27 22.75 -24.55
C TRP A 267 3.13 22.17 -23.42
N LEU A 268 4.19 22.89 -23.03
CA LEU A 268 5.10 22.48 -21.95
C LEU A 268 4.39 22.39 -20.59
N VAL A 269 3.52 23.34 -20.27
CA VAL A 269 2.73 23.30 -19.02
C VAL A 269 1.79 22.09 -19.01
N ARG A 270 1.12 21.79 -20.14
CA ARG A 270 0.24 20.62 -20.26
C ARG A 270 1.00 19.31 -20.09
N GLU A 271 2.16 19.17 -20.75
CA GLU A 271 3.03 18.00 -20.60
C GLU A 271 3.50 17.83 -19.17
N ARG A 272 3.96 18.91 -18.54
CA ARG A 272 4.46 18.88 -17.16
C ARG A 272 3.36 18.48 -16.18
N ALA A 273 2.16 19.03 -16.33
CA ALA A 273 1.00 18.66 -15.52
C ALA A 273 0.62 17.19 -15.74
N ALA A 274 0.62 16.72 -16.99
CA ALA A 274 0.31 15.33 -17.33
C ALA A 274 1.32 14.34 -16.74
N ASP A 275 2.61 14.66 -16.78
CA ASP A 275 3.67 13.85 -16.18
C ASP A 275 3.51 13.72 -14.67
N ILE A 276 3.31 14.84 -13.97
CA ILE A 276 3.10 14.87 -12.52
C ILE A 276 1.82 14.10 -12.15
N LEU A 277 0.75 14.27 -12.93
CA LEU A 277 -0.51 13.58 -12.71
C LEU A 277 -0.34 12.06 -12.84
N GLY A 278 0.35 11.60 -13.88
CA GLY A 278 0.63 10.17 -14.05
C GLY A 278 1.53 9.61 -12.94
N ASP A 279 2.56 10.35 -12.52
CA ASP A 279 3.43 9.96 -11.41
C ASP A 279 2.67 9.92 -10.07
N LEU A 280 1.74 10.85 -9.85
CA LEU A 280 0.89 10.89 -8.66
C LEU A 280 -0.12 9.73 -8.63
N LEU A 281 -0.74 9.39 -9.76
CA LEU A 281 -1.63 8.23 -9.87
C LEU A 281 -0.89 6.90 -9.60
N ASN A 282 0.30 6.73 -10.18
CA ASN A 282 1.13 5.55 -9.94
C ASN A 282 1.69 5.53 -8.51
N TYR A 283 1.95 6.69 -7.90
CA TYR A 283 2.29 6.79 -6.48
C TYR A 283 1.12 6.33 -5.59
N PHE A 284 -0.10 6.77 -5.89
CA PHE A 284 -1.31 6.40 -5.15
C PHE A 284 -1.56 4.89 -5.19
N GLU A 285 -1.51 4.30 -6.38
CA GLU A 285 -1.65 2.85 -6.59
C GLU A 285 -0.63 2.02 -5.80
N ARG A 286 0.62 2.48 -5.69
CA ARG A 286 1.66 1.79 -4.89
C ARG A 286 1.43 1.87 -3.38
N MET A 287 0.72 2.90 -2.91
CA MET A 287 0.47 3.14 -1.48
C MET A 287 -0.86 2.55 -1.01
N ALA A 288 -1.82 2.36 -1.92
CA ALA A 288 -3.10 1.71 -1.71
C ALA A 288 -2.91 0.18 -1.62
N VAL A 289 -2.38 -0.29 -0.50
CA VAL A 289 -2.20 -1.71 -0.22
C VAL A 289 -3.52 -2.24 0.38
N ASP A 290 -4.25 -3.02 -0.40
CA ASP A 290 -5.32 -3.97 -0.02
C ASP A 290 -6.79 -3.51 0.11
N ASP A 291 -7.14 -2.23 -0.04
CA ASP A 291 -8.52 -1.75 0.17
C ASP A 291 -9.29 -1.38 -1.12
N GLY A 292 -9.34 -2.21 -2.16
CA GLY A 292 -10.26 -1.98 -3.31
C GLY A 292 -10.12 -0.65 -4.07
N GLU A 293 -9.03 0.11 -3.82
CA GLU A 293 -8.75 1.44 -4.37
C GLU A 293 -8.19 1.41 -5.81
N ASP A 294 -8.15 0.22 -6.42
CA ASP A 294 -8.04 0.06 -7.88
C ASP A 294 -9.14 0.85 -8.62
N GLU A 295 -10.23 1.20 -7.95
CA GLU A 295 -11.31 1.95 -8.54
C GLU A 295 -10.93 3.40 -8.90
N LEU A 296 -10.02 4.07 -8.17
CA LEU A 296 -9.72 5.48 -8.45
C LEU A 296 -9.02 5.64 -9.79
N LYS A 297 -7.94 4.87 -10.03
CA LYS A 297 -7.20 4.91 -11.30
C LYS A 297 -8.10 4.49 -12.46
N ILE A 298 -8.92 3.44 -12.29
CA ILE A 298 -9.87 2.98 -13.32
C ILE A 298 -10.95 4.05 -13.60
N LYS A 299 -11.57 4.63 -12.56
CA LYS A 299 -12.54 5.73 -12.69
C LYS A 299 -11.92 6.93 -13.39
N PHE A 300 -10.68 7.27 -13.04
CA PHE A 300 -9.97 8.39 -13.65
C PHE A 300 -9.66 8.13 -15.14
N ILE A 301 -9.19 6.92 -15.49
CA ILE A 301 -8.97 6.53 -16.89
C ILE A 301 -10.28 6.57 -17.70
N ARG A 302 -11.39 6.10 -17.12
CA ARG A 302 -12.71 6.18 -17.74
C ARG A 302 -13.13 7.63 -17.97
N HIS A 303 -12.90 8.51 -16.99
CA HIS A 303 -13.18 9.93 -17.10
C HIS A 303 -12.34 10.60 -18.20
N LEU A 304 -11.04 10.33 -18.26
CA LEU A 304 -10.16 10.79 -19.35
C LEU A 304 -10.63 10.31 -20.73
N THR A 305 -11.06 9.06 -20.82
CA THR A 305 -11.60 8.48 -22.06
C THR A 305 -12.91 9.13 -22.48
N ALA A 306 -13.75 9.52 -21.51
CA ALA A 306 -14.98 10.26 -21.77
C ALA A 306 -14.68 11.66 -22.31
N ILE A 307 -13.73 12.37 -21.71
CA ILE A 307 -13.26 13.67 -22.21
C ILE A 307 -12.73 13.51 -23.64
N TRP A 308 -11.82 12.57 -23.89
CA TRP A 308 -11.23 12.37 -25.22
C TRP A 308 -12.25 12.13 -26.34
N ASN A 309 -13.35 11.43 -26.04
CA ASN A 309 -14.37 11.10 -27.03
C ASN A 309 -15.49 12.14 -27.16
N ASP A 310 -15.48 13.20 -26.35
CA ASP A 310 -16.46 14.28 -26.46
C ASP A 310 -16.17 15.16 -27.70
N GLU A 311 -17.21 15.45 -28.48
CA GLU A 311 -17.12 16.19 -29.74
C GLU A 311 -16.62 17.62 -29.53
N GLN A 312 -16.99 18.23 -28.39
CA GLN A 312 -16.65 19.61 -28.02
C GLN A 312 -15.19 19.78 -27.57
N THR A 313 -14.42 18.70 -27.46
CA THR A 313 -13.02 18.81 -27.08
C THR A 313 -12.17 19.48 -28.14
N THR A 314 -11.36 20.45 -27.69
CA THR A 314 -10.35 21.08 -28.53
C THR A 314 -9.10 20.22 -28.65
N ILE A 315 -8.31 20.46 -29.68
CA ILE A 315 -7.07 19.72 -29.94
C ILE A 315 -6.06 19.82 -28.78
N PRO A 316 -5.84 20.99 -28.14
CA PRO A 316 -4.96 21.08 -26.98
C PRO A 316 -5.47 20.31 -25.75
N SER A 317 -6.79 20.30 -25.52
CA SER A 317 -7.39 19.51 -24.44
C SER A 317 -7.21 18.02 -24.67
N ALA A 318 -7.46 17.56 -25.90
CA ALA A 318 -7.24 16.20 -26.32
C ALA A 318 -5.76 15.80 -26.11
N TYR A 319 -4.82 16.65 -26.55
CA TYR A 319 -3.39 16.42 -26.36
C TYR A 319 -3.00 16.20 -24.89
N GLY A 320 -3.52 17.03 -23.97
CA GLY A 320 -3.29 16.86 -22.54
C GLY A 320 -3.75 15.48 -22.03
N VAL A 321 -4.92 15.02 -22.48
CA VAL A 321 -5.41 13.67 -22.16
C VAL A 321 -4.47 12.59 -22.69
N LEU A 322 -3.99 12.69 -23.95
CA LEU A 322 -3.03 11.73 -24.49
C LEU A 322 -1.72 11.69 -23.71
N CYS A 323 -1.22 12.85 -23.28
CA CYS A 323 0.00 12.93 -22.47
C CYS A 323 -0.15 12.15 -21.18
N ILE A 324 -1.31 12.30 -20.50
CA ILE A 324 -1.64 11.55 -19.29
C ILE A 324 -1.71 10.05 -19.58
N LEU A 325 -2.48 9.65 -20.60
CA LEU A 325 -2.68 8.23 -20.94
C LEU A 325 -1.35 7.55 -21.31
N ARG A 326 -0.45 8.25 -22.02
CA ARG A 326 0.91 7.78 -22.32
C ARG A 326 1.71 7.50 -21.05
N LYS A 327 1.64 8.41 -20.07
CA LYS A 327 2.38 8.30 -18.80
C LYS A 327 1.88 7.17 -17.90
N LEU A 328 0.60 6.82 -17.98
CA LEU A 328 0.00 5.70 -17.23
C LEU A 328 0.46 4.32 -17.73
N GLY A 329 0.93 4.22 -18.98
CA GLY A 329 1.63 3.05 -19.51
C GLY A 329 0.93 2.31 -20.65
N ASN A 330 1.62 1.29 -21.17
CA ASN A 330 1.25 0.60 -22.42
C ASN A 330 -0.12 -0.11 -22.37
N LEU A 331 -0.48 -0.69 -21.22
CA LEU A 331 -1.78 -1.37 -21.05
C LEU A 331 -2.95 -0.39 -21.21
N VAL A 332 -2.79 0.84 -20.72
CA VAL A 332 -3.80 1.90 -20.87
C VAL A 332 -3.87 2.34 -22.33
N ILE A 333 -2.73 2.53 -23.00
CA ILE A 333 -2.69 2.87 -24.44
C ILE A 333 -3.45 1.82 -25.26
N THR A 334 -3.21 0.54 -25.00
CA THR A 334 -3.84 -0.58 -25.71
C THR A 334 -5.35 -0.57 -25.53
N SER A 335 -5.82 -0.36 -24.31
CA SER A 335 -7.24 -0.48 -23.96
C SER A 335 -8.06 0.76 -24.31
N THR A 336 -7.50 1.97 -24.23
CA THR A 336 -8.27 3.23 -24.38
C THR A 336 -7.89 4.04 -25.62
N VAL A 337 -6.59 4.14 -25.94
CA VAL A 337 -6.11 4.99 -27.04
C VAL A 337 -6.33 4.32 -28.39
N ILE A 338 -5.82 3.09 -28.58
CA ILE A 338 -5.86 2.40 -29.88
C ILE A 338 -7.30 2.30 -30.46
N PRO A 339 -8.34 1.92 -29.69
CA PRO A 339 -9.69 1.80 -30.22
C PRO A 339 -10.29 3.13 -30.69
N ASN A 340 -9.97 4.23 -29.99
CA ASN A 340 -10.56 5.56 -30.23
C ASN A 340 -9.72 6.41 -31.19
N LEU A 341 -8.44 6.08 -31.39
CA LEU A 341 -7.49 6.88 -32.16
C LEU A 341 -7.93 7.07 -33.62
N ARG A 342 -8.61 6.08 -34.22
CA ARG A 342 -9.11 6.18 -35.61
C ARG A 342 -10.12 7.31 -35.79
N LYS A 343 -11.06 7.45 -34.85
CA LYS A 343 -12.07 8.52 -34.89
C LYS A 343 -11.40 9.89 -34.74
N PHE A 344 -10.42 9.98 -33.85
CA PHE A 344 -9.67 11.20 -33.63
C PHE A 344 -8.82 11.60 -34.85
N ASP A 345 -8.17 10.64 -35.51
CA ASP A 345 -7.37 10.88 -36.72
C ASP A 345 -8.20 11.43 -37.89
N LEU A 346 -9.46 10.98 -38.03
CA LEU A 346 -10.41 11.56 -38.99
C LEU A 346 -10.74 13.03 -38.65
N LYS A 347 -10.97 13.35 -37.36
CA LYS A 347 -11.18 14.73 -36.90
C LYS A 347 -9.96 15.61 -37.18
N LEU A 348 -8.75 15.12 -36.91
CA LEU A 348 -7.49 15.81 -37.22
C LEU A 348 -7.35 16.08 -38.73
N SER A 349 -7.65 15.08 -39.57
CA SER A 349 -7.55 15.20 -41.02
C SER A 349 -8.53 16.23 -41.59
N HIS A 350 -9.74 16.31 -41.04
CA HIS A 350 -10.73 17.33 -41.41
C HIS A 350 -10.25 18.74 -41.05
N LEU A 351 -9.75 18.93 -39.82
CA LEU A 351 -9.22 20.22 -39.36
C LEU A 351 -7.97 20.66 -40.13
N LEU A 352 -7.16 19.71 -40.60
CA LEU A 352 -6.02 20.04 -41.45
C LEU A 352 -6.43 20.62 -42.81
N GLN A 353 -7.59 20.22 -43.34
CA GLN A 353 -8.10 20.67 -44.65
C GLN A 353 -8.95 21.94 -44.58
N HIS A 354 -9.71 22.10 -43.49
CA HIS A 354 -10.71 23.17 -43.35
C HIS A 354 -10.45 24.14 -42.19
N GLY A 355 -9.44 23.88 -41.35
CA GLY A 355 -9.15 24.66 -40.16
C GLY A 355 -8.26 25.87 -40.39
N ASN A 356 -8.23 26.75 -39.38
CA ASN A 356 -7.41 27.97 -39.35
C ASN A 356 -5.91 27.63 -39.22
N GLU A 357 -5.02 28.60 -39.48
CA GLU A 357 -3.56 28.39 -39.37
C GLU A 357 -3.13 27.85 -37.99
N ASP A 358 -3.71 28.36 -36.90
CA ASP A 358 -3.47 27.87 -35.54
C ASP A 358 -3.93 26.41 -35.35
N GLU A 359 -5.08 26.04 -35.92
CA GLU A 359 -5.61 24.67 -35.82
C GLU A 359 -4.75 23.70 -36.62
N GLN A 360 -4.28 24.10 -37.80
CA GLN A 360 -3.34 23.31 -38.60
C GLN A 360 -2.01 23.10 -37.87
N TYR A 361 -1.49 24.14 -37.20
CA TYR A 361 -0.32 24.03 -36.33
C TYR A 361 -0.55 23.02 -35.20
N GLN A 362 -1.66 23.15 -34.47
CA GLN A 362 -2.04 22.24 -33.39
C GLN A 362 -2.16 20.79 -33.88
N VAL A 363 -2.81 20.57 -35.03
CA VAL A 363 -2.94 19.23 -35.63
C VAL A 363 -1.56 18.65 -35.94
N ASN A 364 -0.68 19.39 -36.58
CA ASN A 364 0.67 18.90 -36.93
C ASN A 364 1.49 18.55 -35.68
N PHE A 365 1.39 19.37 -34.63
CA PHE A 365 2.05 19.11 -33.35
C PHE A 365 1.54 17.80 -32.71
N VAL A 366 0.22 17.63 -32.62
CA VAL A 366 -0.39 16.43 -32.03
C VAL A 366 -0.12 15.17 -32.87
N ARG A 367 -0.13 15.26 -34.21
CA ARG A 367 0.22 14.14 -35.09
C ARG A 367 1.65 13.66 -34.89
N LYS A 368 2.59 14.59 -34.71
CA LYS A 368 3.99 14.26 -34.37
C LYS A 368 4.08 13.50 -33.05
N PHE A 369 3.37 13.99 -32.02
CA PHE A 369 3.32 13.31 -30.73
C PHE A 369 2.70 11.90 -30.81
N ILE A 370 1.60 11.73 -31.55
CA ILE A 370 0.98 10.42 -31.77
C ILE A 370 1.96 9.46 -32.46
N LYS A 371 2.71 9.93 -33.46
CA LYS A 371 3.76 9.14 -34.12
C LYS A 371 4.82 8.66 -33.11
N ASP A 372 5.33 9.56 -32.28
CA ASP A 372 6.35 9.24 -31.28
C ASP A 372 5.81 8.28 -30.19
N MET A 373 4.57 8.49 -29.75
CA MET A 373 3.89 7.62 -28.79
C MET A 373 3.68 6.21 -29.33
N LEU A 374 3.18 6.06 -30.56
CA LEU A 374 2.98 4.76 -31.19
C LEU A 374 4.30 4.04 -31.47
N LYS A 375 5.35 4.77 -31.89
CA LYS A 375 6.69 4.20 -32.08
C LYS A 375 7.24 3.61 -30.78
N ASN A 376 7.15 4.37 -29.68
CA ASN A 376 7.59 3.89 -28.36
C ASN A 376 6.75 2.70 -27.88
N TYR A 377 5.44 2.72 -28.13
CA TYR A 377 4.53 1.62 -27.80
C TYR A 377 4.92 0.33 -28.55
N VAL A 378 5.18 0.41 -29.87
CA VAL A 378 5.60 -0.75 -30.67
C VAL A 378 6.94 -1.33 -30.21
N GLN A 379 7.88 -0.48 -29.80
CA GLN A 379 9.20 -0.92 -29.32
C GLN A 379 9.18 -1.54 -27.92
N SER A 380 8.23 -1.13 -27.07
CA SER A 380 8.21 -1.50 -25.64
C SER A 380 7.15 -2.54 -25.28
N ALA A 381 6.11 -2.70 -26.09
CA ALA A 381 5.05 -3.67 -25.84
C ALA A 381 5.39 -5.04 -26.45
N LEU A 382 5.17 -6.13 -25.68
CA LEU A 382 5.03 -7.46 -26.26
C LEU A 382 3.71 -7.51 -27.04
N LEU A 383 3.76 -7.11 -28.31
CA LEU A 383 2.60 -7.13 -29.20
C LEU A 383 2.37 -8.54 -29.74
N THR A 384 1.11 -8.96 -29.77
CA THR A 384 0.73 -10.14 -30.54
C THR A 384 0.80 -9.82 -32.05
N ASP A 385 0.97 -10.84 -32.89
CA ASP A 385 1.02 -10.65 -34.35
C ASP A 385 -0.26 -10.01 -34.90
N ASP A 386 -1.41 -10.24 -34.26
CA ASP A 386 -2.69 -9.63 -34.63
C ASP A 386 -2.74 -8.13 -34.30
N ASP A 387 -2.16 -7.71 -33.18
CA ASP A 387 -2.05 -6.30 -32.80
C ASP A 387 -1.14 -5.54 -33.77
N LYS A 388 -0.01 -6.15 -34.17
CA LYS A 388 0.90 -5.58 -35.19
C LYS A 388 0.17 -5.39 -36.52
N ARG A 389 -0.58 -6.39 -36.99
CA ARG A 389 -1.38 -6.28 -38.23
C ARG A 389 -2.47 -5.22 -38.15
N ASN A 390 -3.11 -5.06 -36.99
CA ASN A 390 -4.14 -4.05 -36.78
C ASN A 390 -3.54 -2.63 -36.82
N LEU A 391 -2.40 -2.43 -36.15
CA LEU A 391 -1.65 -1.17 -36.19
C LEU A 391 -1.18 -0.84 -37.61
N GLU A 392 -0.65 -1.82 -38.33
CA GLU A 392 -0.26 -1.67 -39.74
C GLU A 392 -1.43 -1.29 -40.64
N LYS A 393 -2.57 -1.96 -40.50
CA LYS A 393 -3.71 -1.73 -41.39
C LYS A 393 -4.29 -0.33 -41.25
N HIS A 394 -4.32 0.21 -40.03
CA HIS A 394 -5.03 1.47 -39.73
C HIS A 394 -4.11 2.67 -39.50
N PHE A 395 -2.87 2.47 -39.09
CA PHE A 395 -1.95 3.54 -38.68
C PHE A 395 -0.61 3.51 -39.41
N LYS A 396 -0.55 2.88 -40.59
CA LYS A 396 0.65 2.85 -41.46
C LYS A 396 1.26 4.22 -41.75
N HIS A 397 0.45 5.27 -41.77
CA HIS A 397 0.93 6.62 -42.03
C HIS A 397 1.64 7.25 -40.83
N TYR A 398 1.42 6.73 -39.62
CA TYR A 398 2.18 7.09 -38.42
C TYR A 398 3.41 6.20 -38.22
N LEU A 399 3.36 4.93 -38.62
CA LEU A 399 4.42 3.95 -38.40
C LEU A 399 5.24 3.71 -39.67
N ASP A 400 6.55 3.97 -39.62
CA ASP A 400 7.43 3.62 -40.75
C ASP A 400 7.53 2.09 -40.84
N SER A 401 7.43 1.49 -42.04
CA SER A 401 7.36 0.03 -42.25
C SER A 401 8.55 -0.77 -41.72
N ALA A 402 9.66 -0.11 -41.37
CA ALA A 402 10.80 -0.74 -40.71
C ALA A 402 10.61 -0.95 -39.20
N GLN A 403 9.70 -0.21 -38.56
CA GLN A 403 9.51 -0.21 -37.10
C GLN A 403 8.60 -1.35 -36.60
N LEU A 404 7.91 -2.03 -37.51
CA LEU A 404 6.98 -3.14 -37.21
C LEU A 404 7.60 -4.53 -37.38
N ASN A 405 8.79 -4.61 -38.00
CA ASN A 405 9.54 -5.84 -38.26
C ASN A 405 10.54 -6.20 -37.14
N VAL A 406 10.46 -5.53 -36.00
CA VAL A 406 11.16 -5.90 -34.74
C VAL A 406 10.11 -6.52 -33.81
#